data_AF-A0A8B6BSF5-F1
#
_entry.id   AF-A0A8B6BSF5-F1
#
_cell.length_a   1.000
_cell.length_b   1.000
_cell.length_c   1.000
_cell.angle_alpha   90.00
_cell.angle_beta   90.00
_cell.angle_gamma   90.00
#
_symmetry.space_group_name_H-M   'P 1'
#
loop_
_entity.id
_entity.type
_entity.pdbx_description
1 polymer ?
#
loop_
_entity_poly.entity_id
_entity_poly.type
_entity_poly.pdbx_seq_one_letter_code
_entity_poly.pdbx_strand_id
1 'polypeptide(L)'
;MTVDDKSTASNDILPSLEQARTNLQSVKHEKNAILFLSRWSNPRSIIEKKGLIQKEREADDKGSVIGSDITHQLLDPFIRENQQAIFHLKDLLQRLPLSIEQIDNQVSPVDPVKLPRMNDRDIDSTTEKVELLWNFAIKLKNELIKANQDLKHKIDSVVKWTTQETQEREKERKDHVKSLNEKDKIIQRYEVLAKVKDDDKRGLVSGPSGSKTSKLQQQIFDLQKIMAQNNEQYKKVCMERDDLRNRLKSVQRISHLENQIDQLRGLGTEKDDIIKSINHEKEELQTRLSSIAGEKLTKGNPSITDLGDPNRPMKISEMYGELYDNEWTDCMECTDVIKPQFEALEHSELEEIEYTSFVQTVVVLLQRMQDDIRKSNQDHTEVY
;
A
#
# COMPACT_ATOMS: atom_id res chain seq x y z
N MET A 1 -57.05 21.49 30.75
CA MET A 1 -56.88 20.69 29.52
C MET A 1 -55.53 21.06 28.96
N THR A 2 -54.53 20.26 29.33
CA THR A 2 -53.77 19.33 28.46
C THR A 2 -52.43 19.96 28.08
N VAL A 3 -51.48 19.72 29.00
CA VAL A 3 -50.05 19.65 28.75
C VAL A 3 -49.82 18.30 28.09
N ASP A 4 -49.23 18.27 26.89
CA ASP A 4 -48.38 17.18 26.37
C ASP A 4 -47.93 17.56 24.95
N ASP A 5 -46.61 17.62 24.73
CA ASP A 5 -45.91 17.26 23.48
C ASP A 5 -44.45 17.77 23.51
N LYS A 6 -43.58 17.01 24.19
CA LYS A 6 -42.12 17.05 24.02
C LYS A 6 -41.55 15.64 24.21
N SER A 7 -41.74 14.75 23.24
CA SER A 7 -41.05 13.44 23.27
C SER A 7 -40.94 12.75 21.89
N THR A 8 -40.29 13.37 20.90
CA THR A 8 -40.03 12.68 19.62
C THR A 8 -38.63 12.87 19.03
N ALA A 9 -37.75 13.68 19.63
CA ALA A 9 -36.41 13.92 19.07
C ALA A 9 -35.30 12.95 19.56
N SER A 10 -35.61 11.95 20.39
CA SER A 10 -34.58 11.15 21.08
C SER A 10 -34.37 9.73 20.53
N ASN A 11 -35.17 9.26 19.55
CA ASN A 11 -35.11 7.87 19.09
C ASN A 11 -34.23 7.63 17.85
N ASP A 12 -33.83 8.67 17.11
CA ASP A 12 -33.03 8.51 15.88
C ASP A 12 -31.51 8.51 16.12
N ILE A 13 -31.06 8.82 17.34
CA ILE A 13 -29.62 8.88 17.69
C ILE A 13 -29.11 7.51 18.17
N LEU A 14 -30.00 6.65 18.70
CA LEU A 14 -29.66 5.33 19.25
C LEU A 14 -29.08 4.34 18.22
N PRO A 15 -29.63 4.21 16.99
CA PRO A 15 -29.07 3.29 15.99
C PRO A 15 -27.66 3.69 15.53
N SER A 16 -27.37 5.00 15.47
CA SER A 16 -26.05 5.53 15.10
C SER A 16 -24.98 5.22 16.16
N LEU A 17 -25.34 5.30 17.43
CA LEU A 17 -24.45 4.96 18.56
C LEU A 17 -24.15 3.45 18.63
N GLU A 18 -25.11 2.60 18.29
CA GLU A 18 -24.92 1.15 18.29
C GLU A 18 -24.05 0.69 17.13
N GLN A 19 -24.19 1.31 15.95
CA GLN A 19 -23.30 1.13 14.80
C GLN A 19 -21.88 1.66 15.06
N ALA A 20 -21.75 2.80 15.75
CA ALA A 20 -20.45 3.30 16.17
C ALA A 20 -19.77 2.35 17.18
N ARG A 21 -20.55 1.71 18.06
CA ARG A 21 -20.06 0.74 19.05
C ARG A 21 -19.58 -0.57 18.40
N THR A 22 -20.28 -1.08 17.39
CA THR A 22 -19.84 -2.27 16.64
C THR A 22 -18.57 -2.00 15.83
N ASN A 23 -18.48 -0.83 15.18
CA ASN A 23 -17.26 -0.39 14.50
C ASN A 23 -16.07 -0.26 15.46
N LEU A 24 -16.28 0.31 16.66
CA LEU A 24 -15.24 0.43 17.68
C LEU A 24 -14.78 -0.95 18.20
N GLN A 25 -15.68 -1.92 18.32
CA GLN A 25 -15.32 -3.29 18.69
C GLN A 25 -14.51 -3.99 17.59
N SER A 26 -14.85 -3.79 16.31
CA SER A 26 -14.08 -4.32 15.18
C SER A 26 -12.64 -3.80 15.17
N VAL A 27 -12.45 -2.48 15.31
CA VAL A 27 -11.12 -1.85 15.39
C VAL A 27 -10.31 -2.36 16.59
N LYS A 28 -10.97 -2.65 17.72
CA LYS A 28 -10.32 -3.23 18.90
C LYS A 28 -9.84 -4.66 18.66
N HIS A 29 -10.57 -5.46 17.87
CA HIS A 29 -10.16 -6.80 17.46
C HIS A 29 -8.99 -6.76 16.48
N GLU A 30 -9.00 -5.85 15.50
CA GLU A 30 -7.88 -5.63 14.58
C GLU A 30 -6.62 -5.19 15.33
N LYS A 31 -6.72 -4.24 16.26
CA LYS A 31 -5.59 -3.79 17.09
C LYS A 31 -4.99 -4.94 17.91
N ASN A 32 -5.84 -5.80 18.48
CA ASN A 32 -5.39 -6.97 19.23
C ASN A 32 -4.73 -8.02 18.33
N ALA A 33 -5.22 -8.21 17.10
CA ALA A 33 -4.60 -9.09 16.11
C ALA A 33 -3.22 -8.56 15.68
N ILE A 34 -3.10 -7.25 15.45
CA ILE A 34 -1.82 -6.58 15.13
C ILE A 34 -0.83 -6.70 16.29
N LEU A 35 -1.27 -6.50 17.53
CA LEU A 35 -0.44 -6.69 18.73
C LEU A 35 0.00 -8.16 18.89
N PHE A 36 -0.89 -9.12 18.61
CA PHE A 36 -0.56 -10.54 18.63
C PHE A 36 0.49 -10.89 17.56
N LEU A 37 0.31 -10.42 16.33
CA LEU A 37 1.27 -10.61 15.24
C LEU A 37 2.62 -9.91 15.51
N SER A 38 2.61 -8.74 16.14
CA SER A 38 3.83 -8.01 16.53
C SER A 38 4.59 -8.70 17.68
N ARG A 39 3.86 -9.34 18.60
CA ARG A 39 4.45 -10.16 19.67
C ARG A 39 5.01 -11.48 19.12
N TRP A 40 4.39 -12.02 18.07
CA TRP A 40 4.80 -13.23 17.37
C TRP A 40 6.01 -13.01 16.44
N SER A 41 6.09 -11.87 15.76
CA SER A 41 7.25 -11.45 14.96
C SER A 41 8.43 -10.94 15.80
N ASN A 42 8.27 -10.84 17.12
CA ASN A 42 9.30 -10.33 18.01
C ASN A 42 10.57 -11.19 17.92
N PRO A 43 11.71 -10.61 17.47
CA PRO A 43 12.96 -11.33 17.30
C PRO A 43 13.45 -12.02 18.57
N ARG A 44 13.14 -11.49 19.77
CA ARG A 44 13.52 -12.12 21.04
C ARG A 44 12.89 -13.49 21.24
N SER A 45 11.61 -13.66 20.89
CA SER A 45 10.93 -14.96 21.02
C SER A 45 11.51 -15.98 20.03
N ILE A 46 11.90 -15.52 18.84
CA ILE A 46 12.52 -16.35 17.80
C ILE A 46 13.95 -16.75 18.21
N ILE A 47 14.70 -15.84 18.85
CA ILE A 47 16.07 -16.09 19.34
C ILE A 47 16.07 -17.04 20.53
N GLU A 48 15.19 -16.86 21.51
CA GLU A 48 15.04 -17.81 22.64
C GLU A 48 14.66 -19.21 22.15
N LYS A 49 13.74 -19.30 21.19
CA LYS A 49 13.32 -20.57 20.59
C LYS A 49 14.41 -21.22 19.73
N LYS A 50 15.21 -20.44 18.98
CA LYS A 50 16.41 -20.94 18.27
C LYS A 50 17.49 -21.43 19.23
N GLY A 51 17.66 -20.78 20.38
CA GLY A 51 18.60 -21.20 21.42
C GLY A 51 18.22 -22.55 22.05
N LEU A 52 16.93 -22.85 22.19
CA LEU A 52 16.44 -24.15 22.66
C LEU A 52 16.69 -25.27 21.64
N ILE A 53 16.44 -25.02 20.36
CA ILE A 53 16.72 -25.97 19.26
C ILE A 53 18.23 -26.24 19.12
N GLN A 54 19.07 -25.24 19.35
CA GLN A 54 20.53 -25.39 19.33
C GLN A 54 21.02 -26.28 20.49
N LYS A 55 20.46 -26.11 21.70
CA LYS A 55 20.76 -26.96 22.87
C LYS A 55 20.30 -28.41 22.68
N GLU A 56 19.22 -28.64 21.94
CA GLU A 56 18.72 -29.98 21.59
C GLU A 56 19.69 -30.71 20.64
N ARG A 57 20.19 -30.03 19.59
CA ARG A 57 21.22 -30.57 18.68
C ARG A 57 22.54 -30.90 19.40
N GLU A 58 22.90 -30.12 20.41
CA GLU A 58 24.09 -30.38 21.25
C GLU A 58 23.88 -31.56 22.22
N ALA A 59 22.64 -31.91 22.55
CA ALA A 59 22.30 -33.07 23.37
C ALA A 59 22.26 -34.37 22.55
N ASP A 60 21.80 -34.32 21.30
CA ASP A 60 21.80 -35.45 20.36
C ASP A 60 23.23 -35.87 19.97
N ASP A 61 24.15 -34.91 19.77
CA ASP A 61 25.57 -35.19 19.49
C ASP A 61 26.30 -35.91 20.66
N LYS A 62 25.70 -35.94 21.86
CA LYS A 62 26.22 -36.64 23.04
C LYS A 62 25.63 -38.03 23.25
N GLY A 63 24.79 -38.54 22.34
CA GLY A 63 24.25 -39.90 22.40
C GLY A 63 23.29 -40.14 23.56
N SER A 64 22.57 -39.11 24.01
CA SER A 64 21.55 -39.24 25.05
C SER A 64 20.23 -39.75 24.45
N VAL A 65 19.67 -40.82 25.02
CA VAL A 65 18.41 -41.47 24.60
C VAL A 65 17.16 -40.57 24.82
N ILE A 66 17.36 -39.33 25.30
CA ILE A 66 16.29 -38.37 25.63
C ILE A 66 15.75 -37.64 24.36
N GLY A 67 16.44 -37.71 23.22
CA GLY A 67 16.12 -36.93 22.01
C GLY A 67 14.76 -37.20 21.36
N SER A 68 14.19 -38.42 21.47
CA SER A 68 12.89 -38.72 20.84
C SER A 68 11.68 -38.21 21.62
N ASP A 69 11.79 -38.03 22.94
CA ASP A 69 10.69 -37.54 23.78
C ASP A 69 10.59 -36.01 23.77
N ILE A 70 11.73 -35.31 23.65
CA ILE A 70 11.77 -33.84 23.60
C ILE A 70 11.26 -33.32 22.25
N THR A 71 11.62 -33.99 21.15
CA THR A 71 11.14 -33.64 19.81
C THR A 71 9.61 -33.77 19.69
N HIS A 72 9.00 -34.78 20.31
CA HIS A 72 7.53 -34.89 20.36
C HIS A 72 6.88 -33.92 21.37
N GLN A 73 7.55 -33.55 22.47
CA GLN A 73 6.96 -32.64 23.47
C GLN A 73 7.09 -31.15 23.14
N LEU A 74 8.09 -30.72 22.37
CA LEU A 74 8.33 -29.30 22.06
C LEU A 74 7.96 -28.92 20.63
N LEU A 75 8.10 -29.83 19.66
CA LEU A 75 7.87 -29.54 18.25
C LEU A 75 6.38 -29.65 17.85
N ASP A 76 5.62 -30.56 18.48
CA ASP A 76 4.17 -30.70 18.23
C ASP A 76 3.34 -29.49 18.71
N PRO A 77 3.60 -28.91 19.90
CA PRO A 77 2.96 -27.66 20.30
C PRO A 77 3.29 -26.51 19.34
N PHE A 78 4.52 -26.45 18.84
CA PHE A 78 4.95 -25.43 17.88
C PHE A 78 4.24 -25.58 16.52
N ILE A 79 4.09 -26.81 16.03
CA ILE A 79 3.35 -27.09 14.78
C ILE A 79 1.86 -26.78 14.97
N ARG A 80 1.26 -27.14 16.12
CA ARG A 80 -0.13 -26.75 16.44
C ARG A 80 -0.31 -25.24 16.52
N GLU A 81 0.58 -24.53 17.22
CA GLU A 81 0.54 -23.07 17.31
C GLU A 81 0.64 -22.41 15.94
N ASN A 82 1.52 -22.90 15.05
CA ASN A 82 1.65 -22.39 13.69
C ASN A 82 0.42 -22.69 12.83
N GLN A 83 -0.15 -23.90 12.93
CA GLN A 83 -1.39 -24.25 12.22
C GLN A 83 -2.57 -23.40 12.71
N GLN A 84 -2.63 -23.12 14.01
CA GLN A 84 -3.65 -22.28 14.62
C GLN A 84 -3.49 -20.81 14.20
N ALA A 85 -2.26 -20.30 14.13
CA ALA A 85 -1.98 -18.96 13.60
C ALA A 85 -2.34 -18.82 12.10
N ILE A 86 -2.04 -19.85 11.29
CA ILE A 86 -2.45 -19.90 9.88
C ILE A 86 -3.98 -19.93 9.75
N PHE A 87 -4.66 -20.68 10.63
CA PHE A 87 -6.12 -20.72 10.66
C PHE A 87 -6.72 -19.34 11.01
N HIS A 88 -6.17 -18.66 12.03
CA HIS A 88 -6.60 -17.31 12.41
C HIS A 88 -6.33 -16.26 11.32
N LEU A 89 -5.21 -16.35 10.62
CA LEU A 89 -4.91 -15.48 9.48
C LEU A 89 -5.86 -15.71 8.31
N LYS A 90 -6.22 -16.97 8.02
CA LYS A 90 -7.23 -17.30 7.00
C LYS A 90 -8.63 -16.81 7.38
N ASP A 91 -9.01 -16.94 8.65
CA ASP A 91 -10.28 -16.44 9.20
C ASP A 91 -10.32 -14.90 9.17
N LEU A 92 -9.24 -14.21 9.53
CA LEU A 92 -9.10 -12.75 9.37
C LEU A 92 -9.19 -12.32 7.91
N LEU A 93 -8.56 -13.04 6.98
CA LEU A 93 -8.68 -12.77 5.54
C LEU A 93 -10.10 -12.99 5.00
N GLN A 94 -10.88 -13.91 5.59
CA GLN A 94 -12.29 -14.10 5.26
C GLN A 94 -13.22 -13.07 5.91
N ARG A 95 -12.82 -12.51 7.05
CA ARG A 95 -13.60 -11.50 7.81
C ARG A 95 -13.27 -10.06 7.45
N LEU A 96 -12.11 -9.80 6.84
CA LEU A 96 -11.85 -8.52 6.19
C LEU A 96 -12.99 -8.29 5.19
N PRO A 97 -13.79 -7.22 5.35
CA PRO A 97 -14.97 -7.03 4.53
C PRO A 97 -14.54 -6.94 3.07
N LEU A 98 -14.95 -7.93 2.27
CA LEU A 98 -14.85 -7.89 0.82
C LEU A 98 -15.75 -6.82 0.19
N SER A 99 -16.52 -6.07 0.97
CA SER A 99 -17.50 -5.12 0.45
C SER A 99 -17.05 -3.67 0.57
N ILE A 100 -16.15 -3.26 -0.32
CA ILE A 100 -16.13 -1.87 -0.80
C ILE A 100 -17.53 -1.49 -1.33
N GLU A 101 -18.31 -2.46 -1.83
CA GLU A 101 -19.72 -2.31 -2.22
C GLU A 101 -20.66 -1.92 -1.05
N GLN A 102 -20.35 -2.23 0.20
CA GLN A 102 -21.17 -1.79 1.34
C GLN A 102 -20.90 -0.34 1.73
N ILE A 103 -19.73 0.20 1.39
CA ILE A 103 -19.41 1.62 1.59
C ILE A 103 -20.02 2.47 0.47
N ASP A 104 -19.99 1.99 -0.78
CA ASP A 104 -20.67 2.65 -1.92
C ASP A 104 -22.20 2.67 -1.73
N ASN A 105 -22.81 1.62 -1.16
CA ASN A 105 -24.25 1.56 -0.92
C ASN A 105 -24.73 2.34 0.33
N GLN A 106 -23.82 2.81 1.20
CA GLN A 106 -24.17 3.66 2.35
C GLN A 106 -23.97 5.16 2.09
N VAL A 107 -23.38 5.52 0.93
CA VAL A 107 -23.34 6.90 0.44
C VAL A 107 -24.39 7.06 -0.66
N SER A 108 -25.67 7.00 -0.29
CA SER A 108 -26.71 7.59 -1.12
C SER A 108 -26.51 9.11 -1.15
N PRO A 109 -26.82 9.82 -2.25
CA PRO A 109 -26.65 11.27 -2.31
C PRO A 109 -27.49 11.89 -1.19
N VAL A 110 -26.82 12.51 -0.22
CA VAL A 110 -27.47 13.26 0.84
C VAL A 110 -28.28 14.36 0.16
N ASP A 111 -29.61 14.31 0.29
CA ASP A 111 -30.48 15.40 -0.15
C ASP A 111 -29.92 16.72 0.38
N PRO A 112 -29.76 17.75 -0.46
CA PRO A 112 -29.09 18.98 -0.06
C PRO A 112 -29.83 19.60 1.12
N VAL A 113 -29.22 19.47 2.30
CA VAL A 113 -29.64 20.14 3.53
C VAL A 113 -29.70 21.63 3.18
N LYS A 114 -30.89 22.21 3.32
CA LYS A 114 -31.13 23.66 3.14
C LYS A 114 -30.21 24.43 4.09
N LEU A 115 -29.03 24.79 3.59
CA LEU A 115 -28.12 25.69 4.27
C LEU A 115 -28.70 27.12 4.24
N PRO A 116 -28.44 27.93 5.28
CA PRO A 116 -28.87 29.33 5.32
C PRO A 116 -28.34 30.07 4.10
N ARG A 117 -29.19 30.92 3.48
CA ARG A 117 -28.80 31.75 2.33
C ARG A 117 -27.60 32.63 2.70
N MET A 118 -26.41 32.24 2.25
CA MET A 118 -25.21 33.09 2.25
C MET A 118 -25.23 33.96 0.98
N ASN A 119 -24.65 35.16 1.07
CA ASN A 119 -24.61 36.14 -0.01
C ASN A 119 -23.80 35.61 -1.21
N ASP A 120 -24.28 35.89 -2.43
CA ASP A 120 -23.77 35.31 -3.70
C ASP A 120 -22.28 35.58 -4.00
N ARG A 121 -21.61 36.50 -3.28
CA ARG A 121 -20.16 36.79 -3.48
C ARG A 121 -19.20 35.92 -2.68
N ASP A 122 -19.65 35.24 -1.62
CA ASP A 122 -18.78 34.35 -0.83
C ASP A 122 -18.86 32.88 -1.29
N ILE A 123 -19.86 32.55 -2.14
CA ILE A 123 -20.19 31.19 -2.58
C ILE A 123 -19.06 30.58 -3.43
N ASP A 124 -18.41 31.36 -4.28
CA ASP A 124 -17.36 30.83 -5.19
C ASP A 124 -16.13 30.33 -4.43
N SER A 125 -15.67 31.04 -3.38
CA SER A 125 -14.48 30.61 -2.63
C SER A 125 -14.73 29.38 -1.75
N THR A 126 -15.96 29.23 -1.24
CA THR A 126 -16.33 28.03 -0.47
C THR A 126 -16.54 26.82 -1.36
N THR A 127 -17.06 27.00 -2.56
CA THR A 127 -17.28 25.91 -3.52
C THR A 127 -15.95 25.33 -4.00
N GLU A 128 -14.99 26.20 -4.33
CA GLU A 128 -13.64 25.79 -4.72
C GLU A 128 -12.90 25.02 -3.60
N LYS A 129 -13.04 25.46 -2.35
CA LYS A 129 -12.48 24.75 -1.18
C LYS A 129 -13.11 23.37 -0.98
N VAL A 130 -14.43 23.24 -1.15
CA VAL A 130 -15.13 21.95 -1.03
C VAL A 130 -14.68 21.00 -2.14
N GLU A 131 -14.53 21.51 -3.38
CA GLU A 131 -14.06 20.72 -4.51
C GLU A 131 -12.61 20.24 -4.33
N LEU A 132 -11.72 21.10 -3.82
CA LEU A 132 -10.35 20.72 -3.48
C LEU A 132 -10.30 19.63 -2.40
N LEU A 133 -11.11 19.76 -1.34
CA LEU A 133 -11.20 18.76 -0.27
C LEU A 133 -11.75 17.43 -0.79
N TRP A 134 -12.76 17.46 -1.67
CA TRP A 134 -13.32 16.27 -2.30
C TRP A 134 -12.28 15.55 -3.19
N ASN A 135 -11.55 16.30 -4.02
CA ASN A 135 -10.49 15.76 -4.86
C ASN A 135 -9.35 15.16 -4.03
N PHE A 136 -8.99 15.80 -2.91
CA PHE A 136 -8.02 15.27 -1.96
C PHE A 136 -8.51 13.96 -1.30
N ALA A 137 -9.78 13.89 -0.90
CA ALA A 137 -10.37 12.69 -0.33
C ALA A 137 -10.40 11.52 -1.34
N ILE A 138 -10.73 11.78 -2.61
CA ILE A 138 -10.66 10.78 -3.68
C ILE A 138 -9.22 10.28 -3.85
N LYS A 139 -8.24 11.18 -3.86
CA LYS A 139 -6.82 10.82 -3.99
C LYS A 139 -6.39 9.89 -2.84
N LEU A 140 -6.72 10.23 -1.60
CA LEU A 140 -6.42 9.40 -0.44
C LEU A 140 -7.11 8.03 -0.50
N LYS A 141 -8.38 7.97 -0.93
CA LYS A 141 -9.11 6.71 -1.13
C LYS A 141 -8.38 5.80 -2.12
N ASN A 142 -7.92 6.35 -3.25
CA ASN A 142 -7.21 5.60 -4.28
C ASN A 142 -5.84 5.11 -3.81
N GLU A 143 -5.08 5.93 -3.08
CA GLU A 143 -3.81 5.53 -2.48
C GLU A 143 -3.99 4.40 -1.46
N LEU A 144 -5.05 4.46 -0.64
CA LEU A 144 -5.38 3.42 0.32
C LEU A 144 -5.77 2.09 -0.37
N ILE A 145 -6.56 2.15 -1.45
CA ILE A 145 -6.91 0.96 -2.25
C ILE A 145 -5.64 0.31 -2.82
N LYS A 146 -4.72 1.11 -3.36
CA LYS A 146 -3.45 0.62 -3.90
C LYS A 146 -2.59 -0.04 -2.81
N ALA A 147 -2.47 0.60 -1.64
CA ALA A 147 -1.72 0.05 -0.51
C ALA A 147 -2.31 -1.29 -0.02
N ASN A 148 -3.63 -1.42 0.03
CA ASN A 148 -4.31 -2.66 0.40
C ASN A 148 -4.09 -3.78 -0.62
N GLN A 149 -4.10 -3.46 -1.92
CA GLN A 149 -3.77 -4.43 -2.98
C GLN A 149 -2.32 -4.93 -2.87
N ASP A 150 -1.37 -4.02 -2.63
CA ASP A 150 0.04 -4.37 -2.42
C ASP A 150 0.23 -5.25 -1.17
N LEU A 151 -0.46 -4.93 -0.08
CA LEU A 151 -0.43 -5.73 1.15
C LEU A 151 -0.98 -7.14 0.89
N LYS A 152 -2.11 -7.25 0.19
CA LYS A 152 -2.71 -8.54 -0.17
C LYS A 152 -1.75 -9.39 -0.99
N HIS A 153 -1.09 -8.82 -2.00
CA HIS A 153 -0.06 -9.51 -2.78
C HIS A 153 1.13 -9.98 -1.94
N LYS A 154 1.59 -9.16 -0.99
CA LYS A 154 2.66 -9.56 -0.05
C LYS A 154 2.22 -10.72 0.84
N ILE A 155 1.01 -10.67 1.39
CA ILE A 155 0.44 -11.74 2.21
C ILE A 155 0.35 -13.05 1.42
N ASP A 156 -0.21 -13.01 0.20
CA ASP A 156 -0.33 -14.20 -0.65
C ASP A 156 1.05 -14.80 -0.98
N SER A 157 2.06 -13.95 -1.17
CA SER A 157 3.44 -14.38 -1.44
C SER A 157 4.06 -15.09 -0.22
N VAL A 158 3.84 -14.54 0.98
CA VAL A 158 4.28 -15.17 2.24
C VAL A 158 3.55 -16.48 2.49
N VAL A 159 2.25 -16.55 2.23
CA VAL A 159 1.46 -17.80 2.37
C VAL A 159 1.95 -18.87 1.39
N LYS A 160 2.27 -18.52 0.14
CA LYS A 160 2.85 -19.46 -0.83
C LYS A 160 4.21 -19.96 -0.38
N TRP A 161 5.10 -19.06 0.02
CA TRP A 161 6.46 -19.41 0.47
C TRP A 161 6.42 -20.32 1.71
N THR A 162 5.61 -19.97 2.72
CA THR A 162 5.46 -20.81 3.93
C THR A 162 4.87 -22.18 3.62
N THR A 163 3.89 -22.26 2.71
CA THR A 163 3.32 -23.55 2.28
C THR A 163 4.39 -24.42 1.60
N GLN A 164 5.20 -23.84 0.71
CA GLN A 164 6.29 -24.55 0.04
C GLN A 164 7.35 -25.04 1.02
N GLU A 165 7.79 -24.19 1.95
CA GLU A 165 8.76 -24.53 3.00
C GLU A 165 8.25 -25.69 3.88
N THR A 166 6.96 -25.69 4.24
CA THR A 166 6.39 -26.79 5.02
C THR A 166 6.37 -28.12 4.27
N GLN A 167 6.09 -28.09 2.96
CA GLN A 167 6.10 -29.29 2.11
C GLN A 167 7.52 -29.86 1.96
N GLU A 168 8.52 -28.98 1.81
CA GLU A 168 9.92 -29.38 1.67
C GLU A 168 10.44 -30.03 2.96
N ARG A 169 10.18 -29.42 4.12
CA ARG A 169 10.54 -30.01 5.43
C ARG A 169 9.84 -31.34 5.69
N GLU A 170 8.58 -31.48 5.26
CA GLU A 170 7.86 -32.75 5.39
C GLU A 170 8.47 -33.84 4.49
N LYS A 171 8.93 -33.49 3.28
CA LYS A 171 9.66 -34.40 2.40
C LYS A 171 10.99 -34.83 3.04
N GLU A 172 11.78 -33.88 3.56
CA GLU A 172 13.02 -34.17 4.27
C GLU A 172 12.80 -35.10 5.47
N ARG A 173 11.74 -34.85 6.26
CA ARG A 173 11.35 -35.72 7.38
C ARG A 173 11.07 -37.15 6.92
N LYS A 174 10.30 -37.31 5.84
CA LYS A 174 9.98 -38.64 5.27
C LYS A 174 11.24 -39.37 4.81
N ASP A 175 12.18 -38.67 4.20
CA ASP A 175 13.44 -39.25 3.74
C ASP A 175 14.37 -39.61 4.92
N HIS A 176 14.38 -38.79 5.98
CA HIS A 176 15.10 -39.11 7.22
C HIS A 176 14.56 -40.36 7.92
N VAL A 177 13.23 -40.48 8.04
CA VAL A 177 12.57 -41.66 8.63
C VAL A 177 12.90 -42.94 7.83
N LYS A 178 12.91 -42.86 6.49
CA LYS A 178 13.33 -44.00 5.66
C LYS A 178 14.79 -44.39 5.92
N SER A 179 15.68 -43.41 6.06
CA SER A 179 17.10 -43.65 6.37
C SER A 179 17.29 -44.33 7.73
N LEU A 180 16.55 -43.88 8.76
CA LEU A 180 16.57 -44.50 10.08
C LEU A 180 16.10 -45.96 10.04
N ASN A 181 14.99 -46.23 9.36
CA ASN A 181 14.46 -47.58 9.23
C ASN A 181 15.44 -48.53 8.51
N GLU A 182 16.22 -48.02 7.55
CA GLU A 182 17.25 -48.81 6.88
C GLU A 182 18.46 -49.08 7.80
N LYS A 183 18.84 -48.11 8.65
CA LYS A 183 19.86 -48.32 9.69
C LYS A 183 19.42 -49.39 10.70
N ASP A 184 18.15 -49.37 11.11
CA ASP A 184 17.60 -50.37 12.05
C ASP A 184 17.65 -51.79 11.47
N LYS A 185 17.32 -51.96 10.18
CA LYS A 185 17.48 -53.25 9.49
C LYS A 185 18.94 -53.74 9.47
N ILE A 186 19.88 -52.82 9.27
CA ILE A 186 21.31 -53.15 9.27
C ILE A 186 21.74 -53.61 10.67
N ILE A 187 21.32 -52.90 11.73
CA ILE A 187 21.59 -53.28 13.13
C ILE A 187 21.03 -54.68 13.42
N GLN A 188 19.78 -54.96 13.05
CA GLN A 188 19.18 -56.28 13.22
C GLN A 188 19.96 -57.40 12.51
N ARG A 189 20.47 -57.15 11.30
CA ARG A 189 21.31 -58.13 10.58
C ARG A 189 22.63 -58.40 11.31
N TYR A 190 23.26 -57.38 11.89
CA TYR A 190 24.49 -57.56 12.67
C TYR A 190 24.24 -58.33 13.97
N GLU A 191 23.12 -58.13 14.64
CA GLU A 191 22.75 -58.89 15.84
C GLU A 191 22.54 -60.39 15.55
N VAL A 192 21.89 -60.72 14.42
CA VAL A 192 21.73 -62.12 13.99
C VAL A 192 23.08 -62.77 13.68
N LEU A 193 23.96 -62.06 12.97
CA LEU A 193 25.31 -62.56 12.64
C LEU A 193 26.19 -62.75 13.88
N ALA A 194 26.02 -61.91 14.91
CA ALA A 194 26.72 -62.07 16.18
C ALA A 194 26.32 -63.36 16.89
N LYS A 195 25.02 -63.71 16.90
CA LYS A 195 24.51 -64.95 17.51
C LYS A 195 25.01 -66.21 16.79
N VAL A 196 25.08 -66.19 15.45
CA VAL A 196 25.59 -67.34 14.66
C VAL A 196 27.08 -67.60 14.93
N LYS A 197 27.88 -66.55 15.17
CA LYS A 197 29.32 -66.70 15.50
C LYS A 197 29.59 -67.34 16.87
N ASP A 198 28.65 -67.25 17.80
CA ASP A 198 28.79 -67.89 19.12
C ASP A 198 28.40 -69.38 19.08
N ASP A 199 27.58 -69.80 18.12
CA ASP A 199 27.22 -71.21 17.92
C ASP A 199 28.29 -71.99 17.14
N ASP A 200 28.97 -71.39 16.16
CA ASP A 200 30.08 -72.03 15.42
C ASP A 200 31.34 -72.26 16.28
N LYS A 201 31.51 -71.56 17.41
CA LYS A 201 32.61 -71.83 18.35
C LYS A 201 32.43 -73.13 19.15
N ARG A 202 31.26 -73.77 19.09
CA ARG A 202 30.96 -75.01 19.82
C ARG A 202 31.12 -76.29 19.00
N GLY A 203 31.51 -76.22 17.74
CA GLY A 203 31.85 -77.43 16.98
C GLY A 203 32.57 -77.15 15.67
N LEU A 204 33.81 -77.65 15.56
CA LEU A 204 34.41 -78.37 14.41
C LEU A 204 35.94 -78.38 14.63
N VAL A 205 36.60 -79.51 14.87
CA VAL A 205 36.85 -80.66 13.98
C VAL A 205 37.46 -80.24 12.64
N SER A 206 38.72 -80.64 12.49
CA SER A 206 39.65 -80.42 11.38
C SER A 206 39.30 -81.20 10.10
N GLY A 207 39.33 -80.52 8.95
CA GLY A 207 39.26 -81.10 7.60
C GLY A 207 39.67 -80.09 6.51
N PRO A 208 40.13 -80.53 5.33
CA PRO A 208 41.18 -79.87 4.54
C PRO A 208 40.65 -78.69 3.70
N SER A 209 41.19 -77.48 3.94
CA SER A 209 40.70 -76.22 3.39
C SER A 209 41.81 -75.41 2.71
N GLY A 210 42.33 -75.88 1.57
CA GLY A 210 43.31 -75.14 0.75
C GLY A 210 42.68 -74.15 -0.24
N SER A 211 41.44 -74.38 -0.69
CA SER A 211 40.75 -73.50 -1.66
C SER A 211 39.93 -72.39 -0.98
N LYS A 212 39.34 -72.66 0.20
CA LYS A 212 38.53 -71.68 0.92
C LYS A 212 39.38 -70.61 1.61
N THR A 213 40.59 -70.95 2.03
CA THR A 213 41.57 -70.01 2.62
C THR A 213 42.04 -68.95 1.63
N SER A 214 42.29 -69.32 0.37
CA SER A 214 42.64 -68.35 -0.68
C SER A 214 41.50 -67.37 -1.00
N LYS A 215 40.25 -67.86 -1.07
CA LYS A 215 39.07 -66.98 -1.23
C LYS A 215 38.86 -66.05 -0.04
N LEU A 216 39.08 -66.53 1.19
CA LEU A 216 39.02 -65.69 2.39
C LEU A 216 40.13 -64.62 2.38
N GLN A 217 41.34 -64.97 1.97
CA GLN A 217 42.46 -64.02 1.88
C GLN A 217 42.18 -62.91 0.85
N GLN A 218 41.58 -63.25 -0.30
CA GLN A 218 41.16 -62.25 -1.28
C GLN A 218 40.06 -61.33 -0.73
N GLN A 219 39.07 -61.88 -0.03
CA GLN A 219 38.02 -61.08 0.61
C GLN A 219 38.58 -60.15 1.69
N ILE A 220 39.56 -60.59 2.47
CA ILE A 220 40.25 -59.76 3.47
C ILE A 220 40.97 -58.59 2.79
N PHE A 221 41.67 -58.83 1.69
CA PHE A 221 42.35 -57.79 0.93
C PHE A 221 41.37 -56.75 0.34
N ASP A 222 40.28 -57.21 -0.25
CA ASP A 222 39.26 -56.33 -0.82
C ASP A 222 38.57 -55.49 0.28
N LEU A 223 38.28 -56.09 1.44
CA LEU A 223 37.76 -55.37 2.60
C LEU A 223 38.75 -54.32 3.13
N GLN A 224 40.05 -54.63 3.18
CA GLN A 224 41.09 -53.67 3.58
C GLN A 224 41.14 -52.48 2.62
N LYS A 225 41.01 -52.73 1.31
CA LYS A 225 40.95 -51.67 0.29
C LYS A 225 39.72 -50.77 0.47
N ILE A 226 38.55 -51.36 0.71
CA ILE A 226 37.31 -50.60 0.98
C ILE A 226 37.44 -49.77 2.26
N MET A 227 38.02 -50.34 3.32
CA MET A 227 38.24 -49.61 4.58
C MET A 227 39.18 -48.41 4.39
N ALA A 228 40.26 -48.57 3.62
CA ALA A 228 41.18 -47.48 3.32
C ALA A 228 40.50 -46.34 2.54
N GLN A 229 39.71 -46.69 1.51
CA GLN A 229 38.94 -45.72 0.72
C GLN A 229 37.89 -44.99 1.58
N ASN A 230 37.16 -45.73 2.42
CA ASN A 230 36.19 -45.14 3.35
C ASN A 230 36.88 -44.19 4.33
N ASN A 231 38.03 -44.55 4.88
CA ASN A 231 38.78 -43.69 5.80
C ASN A 231 39.24 -42.38 5.11
N GLU A 232 39.65 -42.46 3.85
CA GLU A 232 39.97 -41.27 3.06
C GLU A 232 38.74 -40.38 2.80
N GLN A 233 37.58 -41.00 2.51
CA GLN A 233 36.33 -40.26 2.38
C GLN A 233 35.91 -39.60 3.71
N TYR A 234 36.01 -40.31 4.84
CA TYR A 234 35.74 -39.73 6.17
C TYR A 234 36.61 -38.52 6.45
N LYS A 235 37.89 -38.56 6.07
CA LYS A 235 38.80 -37.42 6.21
C LYS A 235 38.34 -36.22 5.40
N LYS A 236 37.93 -36.42 4.14
CA LYS A 236 37.40 -35.35 3.27
C LYS A 236 36.15 -34.72 3.86
N VAL A 237 35.19 -35.54 4.32
CA VAL A 237 33.95 -35.07 4.95
C VAL A 237 34.23 -34.30 6.24
N CYS A 238 35.19 -34.74 7.06
CA CYS A 238 35.57 -34.00 8.26
C CYS A 238 36.14 -32.62 7.94
N MET A 239 37.00 -32.52 6.92
CA MET A 239 37.55 -31.23 6.47
C MET A 239 36.46 -30.29 5.94
N GLU A 240 35.53 -30.81 5.14
CA GLU A 240 34.40 -30.03 4.60
C GLU A 240 33.47 -29.52 5.71
N ARG A 241 33.16 -30.38 6.70
CA ARG A 241 32.36 -29.98 7.87
C ARG A 241 33.01 -28.84 8.65
N ASP A 242 34.33 -28.88 8.81
CA ASP A 242 35.05 -27.83 9.54
C ASP A 242 35.09 -26.51 8.73
N ASP A 243 35.21 -26.57 7.40
CA ASP A 243 35.05 -25.39 6.53
C ASP A 243 33.64 -24.79 6.64
N LEU A 244 32.59 -25.63 6.55
CA LEU A 244 31.21 -25.20 6.72
C LEU A 244 30.95 -24.58 8.09
N ARG A 245 31.52 -25.14 9.16
CA ARG A 245 31.45 -24.59 10.52
C ARG A 245 32.08 -23.19 10.58
N ASN A 246 33.21 -22.97 9.91
CA ASN A 246 33.85 -21.67 9.85
C ASN A 246 33.02 -20.65 9.07
N ARG A 247 32.44 -21.05 7.93
CA ARG A 247 31.51 -20.21 7.16
C ARG A 247 30.27 -19.83 7.98
N LEU A 248 29.70 -20.79 8.72
CA LEU A 248 28.55 -20.55 9.58
C LEU A 248 28.85 -19.49 10.65
N LYS A 249 30.03 -19.53 11.27
CA LYS A 249 30.46 -18.48 12.22
C LYS A 249 30.54 -17.10 11.57
N SER A 250 31.04 -17.02 10.35
CA SER A 250 31.08 -15.77 9.58
C SER A 250 29.67 -15.24 9.29
N VAL A 251 28.74 -16.10 8.88
CA VAL A 251 27.33 -15.74 8.64
C VAL A 251 26.65 -15.26 9.93
N GLN A 252 26.90 -15.91 11.06
CA GLN A 252 26.38 -15.47 12.35
C GLN A 252 26.89 -14.07 12.73
N ARG A 253 28.17 -13.77 12.44
CA ARG A 253 28.73 -12.43 12.65
C ARG A 253 28.07 -11.39 11.76
N ILE A 254 27.83 -11.71 10.49
CA ILE A 254 27.11 -10.82 9.55
C ILE A 254 25.71 -10.53 10.08
N SER A 255 24.97 -11.56 10.49
CA SER A 255 23.63 -11.38 11.05
C SER A 255 23.62 -10.51 12.31
N HIS A 256 24.65 -10.60 13.17
CA HIS A 256 24.77 -9.71 14.31
C HIS A 256 24.98 -8.25 13.90
N LEU A 257 25.83 -8.00 12.90
CA LEU A 257 26.09 -6.66 12.37
C LEU A 257 24.85 -6.06 11.68
N GLU A 258 24.10 -6.87 10.93
CA GLU A 258 22.83 -6.46 10.32
C GLU A 258 21.84 -5.96 11.37
N ASN A 259 21.66 -6.70 12.47
CA ASN A 259 20.81 -6.27 13.58
C ASN A 259 21.27 -4.94 14.20
N GLN A 260 22.58 -4.70 14.31
CA GLN A 260 23.11 -3.43 14.81
C GLN A 260 22.83 -2.28 13.84
N ILE A 261 22.96 -2.52 12.52
CA ILE A 261 22.63 -1.54 11.48
C ILE A 261 21.15 -1.15 11.57
N ASP A 262 20.26 -2.12 11.73
CA ASP A 262 18.82 -1.85 11.84
C ASP A 262 18.47 -1.05 13.09
N GLN A 263 19.13 -1.32 14.23
CA GLN A 263 18.98 -0.51 15.44
C GLN A 263 19.45 0.93 15.22
N LEU A 264 20.62 1.12 14.59
CA LEU A 264 21.14 2.46 14.29
C LEU A 264 20.23 3.22 13.31
N ARG A 265 19.64 2.53 12.33
CA ARG A 265 18.66 3.12 11.41
C ARG A 265 17.39 3.58 12.15
N GLY A 266 16.87 2.75 13.06
CA GLY A 266 15.71 3.14 13.89
C GLY A 266 15.99 4.36 14.78
N LEU A 267 17.17 4.42 15.39
CA LEU A 267 17.61 5.61 16.13
C LEU A 267 17.81 6.84 15.23
N GLY A 268 18.23 6.63 13.98
CA GLY A 268 18.32 7.69 12.98
C GLY A 268 16.95 8.30 12.68
N THR A 269 15.95 7.47 12.41
CA THR A 269 14.59 7.94 12.12
C THR A 269 13.97 8.70 13.29
N GLU A 270 14.18 8.22 14.53
CA GLU A 270 13.68 8.91 15.73
C GLU A 270 14.31 10.30 15.89
N LYS A 271 15.62 10.42 15.65
CA LYS A 271 16.30 11.72 15.68
C LYS A 271 15.82 12.66 14.59
N ASP A 272 15.57 12.16 13.38
CA ASP A 272 15.06 12.96 12.27
C ASP A 272 13.66 13.53 12.58
N ASP A 273 12.80 12.74 13.21
CA ASP A 273 11.47 13.20 13.62
C ASP A 273 11.54 14.26 14.74
N ILE A 274 12.46 14.09 15.70
CA ILE A 274 12.73 15.11 16.72
C ILE A 274 13.24 16.40 16.08
N ILE A 275 14.18 16.31 15.13
CA ILE A 275 14.72 17.48 14.43
C ILE A 275 13.63 18.22 13.67
N LYS A 276 12.74 17.51 12.97
CA LYS A 276 11.58 18.12 12.29
C LYS A 276 10.68 18.86 13.28
N SER A 277 10.36 18.26 14.42
CA SER A 277 9.54 18.90 15.46
C SER A 277 10.20 20.16 15.99
N ILE A 278 11.50 20.13 16.29
CA ILE A 278 12.26 21.30 16.78
C ILE A 278 12.32 22.40 15.72
N ASN A 279 12.51 22.05 14.45
CA ASN A 279 12.54 23.04 13.37
C ASN A 279 11.18 23.71 13.18
N HIS A 280 10.09 22.94 13.28
CA HIS A 280 8.75 23.51 13.23
C HIS A 280 8.49 24.50 14.38
N GLU A 281 8.85 24.14 15.61
CA GLU A 281 8.72 25.02 16.77
C GLU A 281 9.61 26.27 16.63
N LYS A 282 10.83 26.11 16.11
CA LYS A 282 11.73 27.24 15.82
C LYS A 282 11.11 28.21 14.81
N GLU A 283 10.55 27.70 13.71
CA GLU A 283 9.91 28.53 12.68
C GLU A 283 8.67 29.26 13.21
N GLU A 284 7.85 28.59 14.02
CA GLU A 284 6.68 29.20 14.68
C GLU A 284 7.11 30.33 15.62
N LEU A 285 8.08 30.07 16.50
CA LEU A 285 8.60 31.07 17.43
C LEU A 285 9.25 32.25 16.71
N GLN A 286 9.99 31.98 15.63
CA GLN A 286 10.61 33.03 14.82
C GLN A 286 9.56 33.90 14.13
N THR A 287 8.51 33.30 13.57
CA THR A 287 7.38 34.02 12.97
C THR A 287 6.68 34.90 14.00
N ARG A 288 6.38 34.35 15.17
CA ARG A 288 5.73 35.08 16.27
C ARG A 288 6.59 36.22 16.79
N LEU A 289 7.89 36.00 16.97
CA LEU A 289 8.83 37.03 17.40
C LEU A 289 8.91 38.17 16.39
N SER A 290 8.97 37.82 15.09
CA SER A 290 9.03 38.80 14.00
C SER A 290 7.76 39.64 13.94
N SER A 291 6.59 39.02 14.14
CA SER A 291 5.31 39.72 14.25
C SER A 291 5.27 40.68 15.44
N ILE A 292 5.67 40.24 16.63
CA ILE A 292 5.71 41.09 17.84
C ILE A 292 6.71 42.24 17.68
N ALA A 293 7.87 41.96 17.07
CA ALA A 293 8.88 42.99 16.80
C ALA A 293 8.34 44.04 15.82
N GLY A 294 7.66 43.61 14.75
CA GLY A 294 6.98 44.50 13.81
C GLY A 294 5.95 45.39 14.51
N GLU A 295 5.04 44.78 15.29
CA GLU A 295 4.00 45.52 16.03
C GLU A 295 4.61 46.54 17.01
N LYS A 296 5.68 46.18 17.73
CA LYS A 296 6.35 47.11 18.66
C LYS A 296 7.05 48.27 17.95
N LEU A 297 7.56 48.07 16.73
CA LEU A 297 8.21 49.12 15.96
C LEU A 297 7.21 50.10 15.34
N THR A 298 6.03 49.62 14.95
CA THR A 298 4.98 50.46 14.34
C THR A 298 4.10 51.15 15.39
N LYS A 299 3.88 50.52 16.56
CA LYS A 299 3.04 51.08 17.61
C LYS A 299 3.62 52.35 18.22
N GLY A 300 3.04 53.50 17.85
CA GLY A 300 3.41 54.82 18.36
C GLY A 300 4.45 55.56 17.52
N ASN A 301 4.84 55.02 16.37
CA ASN A 301 5.81 55.66 15.48
C ASN A 301 5.21 55.80 14.06
N PRO A 302 4.40 56.85 13.80
CA PRO A 302 3.74 57.04 12.50
C PRO A 302 4.70 57.28 11.34
N SER A 303 5.99 57.48 11.61
CA SER A 303 7.07 57.56 10.62
C SER A 303 7.54 56.20 10.10
N ILE A 304 7.23 55.09 10.80
CA ILE A 304 7.54 53.72 10.36
C ILE A 304 6.25 53.13 9.80
N THR A 305 6.08 53.25 8.48
CA THR A 305 4.93 52.70 7.76
C THR A 305 4.95 51.18 7.81
N ASP A 306 3.83 50.57 8.20
CA ASP A 306 3.63 49.12 8.12
C ASP A 306 3.57 48.69 6.65
N LEU A 307 4.60 47.98 6.17
CA LEU A 307 4.68 47.47 4.81
C LEU A 307 3.76 46.26 4.58
N GLY A 308 3.24 45.65 5.65
CA GLY A 308 2.24 44.59 5.59
C GLY A 308 0.80 45.10 5.45
N ASP A 309 0.55 46.38 5.74
CA ASP A 309 -0.79 46.97 5.66
C ASP A 309 -1.22 47.14 4.19
N PRO A 310 -2.30 46.45 3.74
CA PRO A 310 -2.84 46.64 2.40
C PRO A 310 -3.47 48.02 2.20
N ASN A 311 -3.87 48.69 3.29
CA ASN A 311 -4.45 50.04 3.26
C ASN A 311 -3.39 51.14 3.47
N ARG A 312 -2.09 50.83 3.36
CA ARG A 312 -1.06 51.87 3.45
C ARG A 312 -1.21 52.85 2.27
N PRO A 313 -0.97 54.16 2.46
CA PRO A 313 -1.19 55.17 1.41
C PRO A 313 -0.49 54.87 0.09
N MET A 314 0.74 54.33 0.13
CA MET A 314 1.46 53.90 -1.06
C MET A 314 0.77 52.73 -1.78
N LYS A 315 0.27 51.72 -1.05
CA LYS A 315 -0.38 50.57 -1.66
C LYS A 315 -1.72 50.93 -2.26
N ILE A 316 -2.45 51.83 -1.60
CA ILE A 316 -3.66 52.43 -2.15
C ILE A 316 -3.33 53.17 -3.45
N SER A 317 -2.26 53.97 -3.48
CA SER A 317 -1.81 54.65 -4.71
C SER A 317 -1.44 53.67 -5.82
N GLU A 318 -0.76 52.57 -5.50
CA GLU A 318 -0.46 51.49 -6.45
C GLU A 318 -1.74 50.84 -6.98
N MET A 319 -2.69 50.49 -6.11
CA MET A 319 -3.97 49.88 -6.50
C MET A 319 -4.81 50.79 -7.39
N TYR A 320 -4.86 52.10 -7.09
CA TYR A 320 -5.53 53.06 -7.97
C TYR A 320 -4.81 53.19 -9.31
N GLY A 321 -3.47 53.19 -9.31
CA GLY A 321 -2.69 53.16 -10.56
C GLY A 321 -3.02 51.94 -11.41
N GLU A 322 -3.01 50.75 -10.83
CA GLU A 322 -3.34 49.50 -11.52
C GLU A 322 -4.78 49.47 -12.01
N LEU A 323 -5.74 49.98 -11.24
CA LEU A 323 -7.14 50.05 -11.66
C LEU A 323 -7.32 50.92 -12.92
N TYR A 324 -6.68 52.09 -12.93
CA TYR A 324 -6.75 52.99 -14.09
C TYR A 324 -5.91 52.52 -15.27
N ASP A 325 -4.78 51.83 -15.06
CA ASP A 325 -3.95 51.35 -16.16
C ASP A 325 -4.56 50.13 -16.84
N ASN A 326 -5.05 49.16 -16.05
CA ASN A 326 -5.61 47.91 -16.57
C ASN A 326 -6.95 48.14 -17.29
N GLU A 327 -7.91 48.85 -16.67
CA GLU A 327 -9.23 49.04 -17.30
C GLU A 327 -9.15 49.92 -18.55
N TRP A 328 -8.23 50.87 -18.60
CA TRP A 328 -8.08 51.77 -19.74
C TRP A 328 -7.35 51.10 -20.90
N THR A 329 -6.38 50.23 -20.59
CA THR A 329 -5.73 49.36 -21.59
C THR A 329 -6.74 48.36 -22.17
N ASP A 330 -7.54 47.70 -21.33
CA ASP A 330 -8.58 46.76 -21.76
C ASP A 330 -9.63 47.45 -22.66
N CYS A 331 -10.06 48.66 -22.30
CA CYS A 331 -10.97 49.45 -23.12
C CYS A 331 -10.35 49.84 -24.48
N MET A 332 -9.08 50.27 -24.52
CA MET A 332 -8.38 50.60 -25.77
C MET A 332 -8.26 49.38 -26.69
N GLU A 333 -7.87 48.23 -26.16
CA GLU A 333 -7.78 46.99 -26.92
C GLU A 333 -9.14 46.56 -27.47
N CYS A 334 -10.20 46.74 -26.69
CA CYS A 334 -11.57 46.48 -27.14
C CYS A 334 -12.01 47.46 -28.25
N THR A 335 -11.62 48.74 -28.19
CA THR A 335 -11.97 49.70 -29.26
C THR A 335 -11.30 49.38 -30.59
N ASP A 336 -10.07 48.86 -30.58
CA ASP A 336 -9.38 48.45 -31.82
C ASP A 336 -10.03 47.22 -32.47
N VAL A 337 -10.69 46.36 -31.69
CA VAL A 337 -11.45 45.21 -32.18
C VAL A 337 -12.83 45.60 -32.72
N ILE A 338 -13.47 46.61 -32.11
CA ILE A 338 -14.82 47.04 -32.46
C ILE A 338 -14.82 47.93 -33.72
N LYS A 339 -13.77 48.74 -33.93
CA LYS A 339 -13.70 49.70 -35.03
C LYS A 339 -13.87 49.08 -36.44
N PRO A 340 -13.20 47.97 -36.80
CA PRO A 340 -13.39 47.33 -38.11
C PRO A 340 -14.79 46.72 -38.30
N GLN A 341 -15.42 46.30 -37.21
CA GLN A 341 -16.78 45.72 -37.25
C GLN A 341 -17.83 46.81 -37.50
N PHE A 342 -17.62 48.00 -36.94
CA PHE A 342 -18.47 49.16 -37.16
C PHE A 342 -18.35 49.67 -38.60
N GLU A 343 -17.13 49.78 -39.13
CA GLU A 343 -16.87 50.16 -40.53
C GLU A 343 -17.47 49.16 -41.53
N ALA A 344 -17.44 47.86 -41.21
CA ALA A 344 -18.07 46.82 -42.04
C ALA A 344 -19.61 46.88 -42.05
N LEU A 345 -20.23 47.23 -40.91
CA LEU A 345 -21.68 47.40 -40.82
C LEU A 345 -22.17 48.63 -41.59
N GLU A 346 -21.45 49.74 -41.50
CA GLU A 346 -21.80 50.99 -42.21
C GLU A 346 -21.75 50.80 -43.75
N HIS A 347 -20.82 49.99 -44.25
CA HIS A 347 -20.79 49.62 -45.67
C HIS A 347 -21.92 48.66 -46.09
N SER A 348 -22.35 47.75 -45.22
CA SER A 348 -23.43 46.80 -45.51
C SER A 348 -24.81 47.46 -45.59
N GLU A 349 -25.09 48.45 -44.73
CA GLU A 349 -26.39 49.15 -44.72
C GLU A 349 -26.58 50.03 -45.96
N LEU A 350 -25.50 50.59 -46.51
CA LEU A 350 -25.54 51.40 -47.74
C LEU A 350 -25.88 50.57 -48.99
N GLU A 351 -25.38 49.33 -49.10
CA GLU A 351 -25.71 48.44 -50.21
C GLU A 351 -27.19 47.98 -50.19
N GLU A 352 -27.76 47.79 -49.01
CA GLU A 352 -29.16 47.35 -48.85
C GLU A 352 -30.15 48.47 -49.25
N ILE A 353 -29.80 49.73 -48.98
CA ILE A 353 -30.59 50.91 -49.38
C ILE A 353 -30.57 51.11 -50.91
N GLU A 354 -29.42 50.90 -51.57
CA GLU A 354 -29.35 51.00 -53.04
C GLU A 354 -30.15 49.89 -53.73
N TYR A 355 -30.09 48.66 -53.22
CA TYR A 355 -30.81 47.52 -53.80
C TYR A 355 -32.34 47.69 -53.68
N THR A 356 -32.83 48.14 -52.52
CA THR A 356 -34.27 48.39 -52.31
C THR A 356 -34.80 49.51 -53.21
N SER A 357 -34.05 50.60 -53.38
CA SER A 357 -34.39 51.69 -54.31
C SER A 357 -34.48 51.19 -55.77
N PHE A 358 -33.54 50.35 -56.19
CA PHE A 358 -33.54 49.74 -57.52
C PHE A 358 -34.76 48.84 -57.74
N VAL A 359 -35.07 47.93 -56.81
CA VAL A 359 -36.23 47.03 -56.91
C VAL A 359 -37.53 47.83 -56.98
N GLN A 360 -37.67 48.87 -56.16
CA GLN A 360 -38.88 49.69 -56.13
C GLN A 360 -39.09 50.46 -57.45
N THR A 361 -38.00 50.92 -58.07
CA THR A 361 -38.03 51.55 -59.40
C THR A 361 -38.48 50.57 -60.48
N VAL A 362 -37.97 49.33 -60.45
CA VAL A 362 -38.36 48.27 -61.40
C VAL A 362 -39.84 47.90 -61.25
N VAL A 363 -40.35 47.79 -60.02
CA VAL A 363 -41.77 47.47 -59.75
C VAL A 363 -42.69 48.55 -60.32
N VAL A 364 -42.36 49.83 -60.15
CA VAL A 364 -43.15 50.95 -60.69
C VAL A 364 -43.18 50.92 -62.23
N LEU A 365 -42.06 50.60 -62.88
CA LEU A 365 -42.01 50.47 -64.34
C LEU A 365 -42.87 49.31 -64.86
N LEU A 366 -42.79 48.15 -64.20
CA LEU A 366 -43.61 46.99 -64.58
C LEU A 366 -45.11 47.26 -64.41
N GLN A 367 -45.51 47.96 -63.33
CA GLN A 367 -46.89 48.34 -63.11
C GLN A 367 -47.41 49.26 -64.23
N ARG A 368 -46.60 50.24 -64.63
CA ARG A 368 -46.94 51.16 -65.72
C ARG A 368 -47.10 50.42 -67.06
N MET A 369 -46.21 49.47 -67.36
CA MET A 369 -46.34 48.63 -68.55
C MET A 369 -47.61 47.78 -68.53
N GLN A 370 -47.99 47.21 -67.39
CA GLN A 370 -49.24 46.47 -67.26
C GLN A 370 -50.47 47.35 -67.49
N ASP A 371 -50.45 48.58 -66.96
CA ASP A 371 -51.56 49.52 -67.14
C ASP A 371 -51.67 50.00 -68.59
N ASP A 372 -50.55 50.20 -69.30
CA ASP A 372 -50.54 50.53 -70.73
C ASP A 372 -51.08 49.36 -71.58
N ILE A 373 -50.71 48.11 -71.26
CA ILE A 373 -51.28 46.91 -71.90
C ILE A 373 -52.78 46.81 -71.65
N ARG A 374 -53.23 47.07 -70.42
CA ARG A 374 -54.67 47.06 -70.07
C ARG A 374 -55.46 48.10 -70.86
N LYS A 375 -54.93 49.33 -70.97
CA LYS A 375 -55.55 50.40 -71.79
C LYS A 375 -55.61 50.02 -73.26
N SER A 376 -54.51 49.50 -73.82
CA SER A 376 -54.48 49.04 -75.21
C SER A 376 -55.52 47.94 -75.49
N ASN A 377 -55.76 47.03 -74.54
CA ASN A 377 -56.78 45.98 -74.69
C ASN A 377 -58.22 46.52 -74.59
N GLN A 378 -58.46 47.58 -73.80
CA GLN A 378 -59.76 48.26 -73.74
C GLN A 378 -60.07 48.98 -75.05
N ASP A 379 -59.10 49.70 -75.62
CA ASP A 379 -59.28 50.40 -76.89
C ASP A 379 -59.57 49.44 -78.06
N HIS A 380 -59.07 48.19 -78.01
CA HIS A 380 -59.38 47.16 -79.01
C HIS A 380 -60.76 46.50 -78.85
N THR A 381 -61.40 46.60 -77.67
CA THR A 381 -62.73 46.02 -77.44
C THR A 381 -63.88 46.94 -77.82
N GLU A 382 -63.65 48.24 -77.98
CA GLU A 382 -64.68 49.21 -78.41
C GLU A 382 -64.83 49.35 -79.95
N VAL A 383 -64.01 48.65 -80.74
CA VAL A 383 -63.97 48.78 -82.22
C VAL A 383 -64.65 47.61 -82.97
N TYR A 384 -65.20 46.62 -82.27
CA TYR A 384 -65.98 45.51 -82.84
C TYR A 384 -67.35 45.40 -82.17
#